data_AF-A0A918X6S5-F1
#
_entry.id   AF-A0A918X6S5-F1
#
_cell.length_a   1.000
_cell.length_b   1.000
_cell.length_c   1.000
_cell.angle_alpha   90.00
_cell.angle_beta   90.00
_cell.angle_gamma   90.00
#
_symmetry.space_group_name_H-M   'P 1'
#
loop_
_entity.id
_entity.type
_entity.pdbx_description
1 polymer ?
#
loop_
_entity_poly.entity_id
_entity_poly.type
_entity_poly.pdbx_seq_one_letter_code
_entity_poly.pdbx_strand_id
1 'polypeptide(L)'
;MASQRSRRVNLPGADEMFFRSAGSEETPDTETDRRHEAPEQRDGDEGGPPPPRRGGQKDTSISRAPKPSGRQRHDEKITVYISSPELLALEQTRLTLRAEYGLSADRGRLVREAVAALLADFEENGASSMLVRRLTEE
;
A
#
# COMPACT_ATOMS: atom_id res chain seq x y z
N MET A 1 36.59 20.88 -26.04
CA MET A 1 35.23 20.62 -25.52
C MET A 1 35.19 19.18 -25.02
N ALA A 2 35.12 18.96 -23.70
CA ALA A 2 34.68 17.71 -23.05
C ALA A 2 34.67 17.95 -21.53
N SER A 3 33.56 18.45 -21.00
CA SER A 3 32.51 17.69 -20.30
C SER A 3 32.87 17.35 -18.86
N GLN A 4 32.42 18.25 -17.97
CA GLN A 4 32.53 18.21 -16.52
C GLN A 4 31.68 17.05 -15.98
N ARG A 5 32.30 16.00 -15.43
CA ARG A 5 31.56 14.92 -14.75
C ARG A 5 31.21 15.35 -13.33
N SER A 6 29.91 15.39 -13.02
CA SER A 6 29.39 15.67 -11.68
C SER A 6 29.87 14.61 -10.69
N ARG A 7 30.54 15.03 -9.61
CA ARG A 7 30.85 14.14 -8.48
C ARG A 7 29.57 13.91 -7.68
N ARG A 8 29.05 12.68 -7.71
CA ARG A 8 28.00 12.26 -6.77
C ARG A 8 28.64 12.07 -5.40
N VAL A 9 28.13 12.78 -4.40
CA VAL A 9 28.49 12.57 -3.00
C VAL A 9 27.67 11.38 -2.50
N ASN A 10 28.32 10.34 -2.01
CA ASN A 10 27.65 9.25 -1.31
C ASN A 10 27.42 9.67 0.14
N LEU A 11 26.16 9.67 0.57
CA LEU A 11 25.81 9.81 1.99
C LEU A 11 25.80 8.41 2.62
N PRO A 12 26.31 8.25 3.85
CA PRO A 12 26.25 6.98 4.56
C PRO A 12 24.80 6.50 4.73
N GLY A 13 24.60 5.18 4.61
CA GLY A 13 23.30 4.54 4.73
C GLY A 13 22.73 4.65 6.15
N ALA A 14 21.41 4.48 6.29
CA ALA A 14 20.74 4.56 7.60
C ALA A 14 21.35 3.58 8.61
N ASP A 15 21.72 2.37 8.17
CA ASP A 15 22.34 1.35 9.01
C ASP A 15 23.69 1.80 9.60
N GLU A 16 24.45 2.66 8.92
CA GLU A 16 25.73 3.16 9.42
C GLU A 16 25.56 4.21 10.54
N MET A 17 24.40 4.87 10.61
CA MET A 17 24.13 5.89 11.62
C MET A 17 23.72 5.31 12.98
N PHE A 18 23.19 4.08 13.03
CA PHE A 18 22.58 3.54 14.24
C PHE A 18 23.45 2.55 15.03
N PHE A 19 24.56 2.06 14.47
CA PHE A 19 25.42 1.07 15.14
C PHE A 19 26.73 1.62 15.74
N ARG A 20 26.94 2.94 15.74
CA ARG A 20 28.17 3.51 16.29
C ARG A 20 28.12 3.67 17.82
N SER A 21 28.28 2.57 18.53
CA SER A 21 28.72 2.58 19.93
C SER A 21 29.76 1.48 20.16
N ALA A 22 30.92 1.89 20.64
CA ALA A 22 32.12 1.14 21.00
C ALA A 22 33.03 0.64 19.86
N GLY A 23 34.14 1.38 19.68
CA GLY A 23 35.45 0.76 19.43
C GLY A 23 35.97 0.80 17.99
N SER A 24 37.06 1.55 17.82
CA SER A 24 38.19 1.30 16.91
C SER A 24 37.95 1.26 15.39
N GLU A 25 38.39 2.37 14.77
CA GLU A 25 39.40 2.44 13.69
C GLU A 25 39.21 1.70 12.36
N GLU A 26 39.43 2.53 11.32
CA GLU A 26 40.00 2.22 10.00
C GLU A 26 39.10 1.75 8.85
N THR A 27 39.55 2.22 7.70
CA THR A 27 38.89 2.54 6.43
C THR A 27 38.95 1.41 5.39
N PRO A 28 38.20 1.51 4.28
CA PRO A 28 37.58 0.38 3.60
C PRO A 28 38.19 0.02 2.22
N ASP A 29 37.42 -0.83 1.52
CA ASP A 29 37.40 -1.17 0.09
C ASP A 29 38.17 -2.46 -0.28
N THR A 30 37.55 -3.47 -0.88
CA THR A 30 37.05 -3.38 -2.26
C THR A 30 36.06 -4.51 -2.63
N GLU A 31 35.10 -4.19 -3.53
CA GLU A 31 34.57 -5.07 -4.60
C GLU A 31 33.72 -6.31 -4.21
N THR A 32 32.64 -6.74 -4.89
CA THR A 32 31.97 -6.41 -6.14
C THR A 32 30.56 -7.04 -6.11
N ASP A 33 29.58 -6.34 -6.68
CA ASP A 33 28.47 -6.84 -7.49
C ASP A 33 28.03 -8.32 -7.36
N ARG A 34 26.88 -8.56 -6.70
CA ARG A 34 25.93 -9.60 -7.11
C ARG A 34 24.49 -9.12 -6.95
N ARG A 35 23.90 -8.73 -8.07
CA ARG A 35 22.49 -8.90 -8.48
C ARG A 35 21.57 -9.44 -7.38
N HIS A 36 20.68 -8.58 -6.89
CA HIS A 36 19.57 -8.97 -6.04
C HIS A 36 18.53 -9.75 -6.86
N GLU A 37 18.48 -11.05 -6.62
CA GLU A 37 17.43 -11.98 -7.03
C GLU A 37 16.24 -11.81 -6.07
N ALA A 38 15.02 -11.76 -6.61
CA ALA A 38 13.78 -11.65 -5.83
C ALA A 38 13.54 -12.94 -5.03
N PRO A 39 12.98 -12.89 -3.80
CA PRO A 39 12.89 -14.08 -2.97
C PRO A 39 11.80 -15.02 -3.48
N GLU A 40 12.21 -16.18 -3.97
CA GLU A 40 11.34 -17.34 -4.17
C GLU A 40 10.80 -17.85 -2.82
N GLN A 41 9.49 -17.99 -2.75
CA GLN A 41 8.78 -18.66 -1.66
C GLN A 41 9.21 -20.13 -1.60
N ARG A 42 9.82 -20.52 -0.48
CA ARG A 42 10.06 -21.92 -0.14
C ARG A 42 8.94 -22.41 0.78
N ASP A 43 7.98 -23.12 0.20
CA ASP A 43 7.20 -24.12 0.92
C ASP A 43 8.07 -25.36 1.11
N GLY A 44 8.18 -25.85 2.35
CA GLY A 44 9.03 -26.99 2.70
C GLY A 44 8.98 -27.31 4.18
N ASP A 45 7.99 -28.15 4.51
CA ASP A 45 7.80 -28.96 5.71
C ASP A 45 9.10 -29.48 6.36
N GLU A 46 9.32 -29.21 7.65
CA GLU A 46 10.07 -30.13 8.53
C GLU A 46 9.76 -29.86 10.02
N GLY A 47 9.43 -30.94 10.72
CA GLY A 47 8.81 -30.95 12.04
C GLY A 47 9.75 -30.68 13.23
N GLY A 48 9.18 -30.04 14.24
CA GLY A 48 9.72 -29.94 15.60
C GLY A 48 8.60 -30.12 16.64
N PRO A 49 8.86 -30.77 17.79
CA PRO A 49 7.83 -31.22 18.73
C PRO A 49 7.15 -30.06 19.50
N PRO A 50 5.87 -30.22 19.92
CA PRO A 50 5.11 -29.12 20.52
C PRO A 50 5.48 -28.88 22.00
N PRO A 51 5.63 -27.61 22.45
CA PRO A 51 5.76 -27.29 23.87
C PRO A 51 4.41 -27.40 24.62
N PRO A 52 4.43 -27.60 25.96
CA PRO A 52 3.26 -27.99 26.73
C PRO A 52 2.25 -26.85 26.90
N ARG A 53 0.97 -27.21 26.77
CA ARG A 53 -0.21 -26.35 26.97
C ARG A 53 -0.35 -26.02 28.46
N ARG A 54 -0.17 -24.75 28.83
CA ARG A 54 -0.64 -24.22 30.12
C ARG A 54 -1.94 -23.45 29.91
N GLY A 55 -2.99 -23.95 30.56
CA GLY A 55 -4.27 -23.30 30.68
C GLY A 55 -4.15 -21.95 31.39
N GLY A 56 -4.90 -20.98 30.89
CA GLY A 56 -4.98 -19.63 31.40
C GLY A 56 -6.12 -18.93 30.72
N GLN A 57 -7.34 -19.28 31.13
CA GLN A 57 -8.55 -18.55 30.79
C GLN A 57 -8.45 -17.17 31.45
N LYS A 58 -7.92 -16.20 30.70
CA LYS A 58 -8.03 -14.78 31.03
C LYS A 58 -9.01 -14.17 30.07
N ASP A 59 -10.22 -14.04 30.59
CA ASP A 59 -11.25 -13.14 30.15
C ASP A 59 -10.64 -11.73 30.02
N THR A 60 -10.28 -11.36 28.80
CA THR A 60 -10.00 -9.98 28.43
C THR A 60 -10.98 -9.62 27.35
N SER A 61 -12.00 -8.87 27.74
CA SER A 61 -12.88 -8.12 26.85
C SER A 61 -12.05 -7.10 26.08
N ILE A 62 -11.30 -7.57 25.10
CA ILE A 62 -10.60 -6.73 24.12
C ILE A 62 -11.69 -6.21 23.20
N SER A 63 -11.96 -4.91 23.34
CA SER A 63 -12.64 -4.05 22.39
C SER A 63 -12.59 -4.67 20.99
N ARG A 64 -13.77 -5.00 20.45
CA ARG A 64 -13.96 -5.60 19.12
C ARG A 64 -13.14 -4.81 18.11
N ALA A 65 -11.91 -5.25 17.86
CA ALA A 65 -11.06 -4.66 16.85
C ALA A 65 -11.89 -4.67 15.56
N PRO A 66 -12.01 -3.51 14.86
CA PRO A 66 -12.83 -3.44 13.67
C PRO A 66 -12.40 -4.58 12.74
N LYS A 67 -13.33 -5.50 12.46
CA LYS A 67 -13.10 -6.61 11.55
C LYS A 67 -12.50 -6.01 10.29
N PRO A 68 -11.30 -6.42 9.86
CA PRO A 68 -10.72 -5.89 8.63
C PRO A 68 -11.69 -6.24 7.51
N SER A 69 -12.40 -5.21 7.01
CA SER A 69 -13.18 -5.31 5.79
C SER A 69 -12.24 -5.85 4.73
N GLY A 70 -12.49 -7.08 4.28
CA GLY A 70 -11.55 -7.86 3.48
C GLY A 70 -10.98 -7.06 2.32
N ARG A 71 -9.67 -7.18 2.11
CA ARG A 71 -9.01 -6.69 0.91
C ARG A 71 -9.38 -7.63 -0.23
N GLN A 72 -10.34 -7.22 -1.07
CA GLN A 72 -10.67 -7.95 -2.28
C GLN A 72 -9.44 -7.97 -3.20
N ARG A 73 -9.08 -9.15 -3.70
CA ARG A 73 -8.02 -9.28 -4.71
C ARG A 73 -8.61 -8.89 -6.06
N HIS A 74 -7.88 -8.06 -6.79
CA HIS A 74 -8.18 -7.69 -8.17
C HIS A 74 -6.96 -8.08 -9.01
N ASP A 75 -7.20 -8.74 -10.13
CA ASP A 75 -6.13 -9.27 -10.99
C ASP A 75 -5.57 -8.19 -11.92
N GLU A 76 -6.37 -7.17 -12.21
CA GLU A 76 -6.02 -6.06 -13.08
C GLU A 76 -5.88 -4.74 -12.30
N LYS A 77 -5.01 -3.86 -12.80
CA LYS A 77 -4.75 -2.54 -12.23
C LYS A 77 -4.76 -1.47 -13.30
N ILE A 78 -5.46 -0.37 -13.00
CA ILE A 78 -5.36 0.91 -13.71
C ILE A 78 -4.62 1.93 -12.84
N THR A 79 -3.93 2.88 -13.46
CA THR A 79 -3.30 4.03 -12.77
C THR A 79 -4.01 5.30 -13.20
N VAL A 80 -4.48 6.09 -12.24
CA VAL A 80 -5.22 7.34 -12.51
C VAL A 80 -4.45 8.51 -11.90
N TYR A 81 -4.25 9.55 -12.69
CA TYR A 81 -3.74 10.83 -12.20
C TYR A 81 -4.93 11.70 -11.82
N ILE A 82 -4.88 12.26 -10.61
CA ILE A 82 -5.91 13.17 -10.09
C ILE A 82 -5.21 14.42 -9.56
N SER A 83 -5.92 15.53 -9.62
CA SER A 83 -5.45 16.80 -9.07
C SER A 83 -5.43 16.77 -7.53
N SER A 84 -4.67 17.69 -6.93
CA SER A 84 -4.62 17.82 -5.47
C SER A 84 -6.00 18.07 -4.82
N PRO A 85 -6.87 18.94 -5.39
CA PRO A 85 -8.23 19.13 -4.86
C PRO A 85 -9.07 17.85 -4.88
N GLU A 86 -9.00 17.06 -5.96
CA GLU A 86 -9.76 15.81 -6.08
C GLU A 86 -9.27 14.75 -5.09
N LEU A 87 -7.95 14.63 -4.90
CA LEU A 87 -7.40 13.74 -3.88
C LEU A 87 -7.89 14.13 -2.47
N LEU A 88 -7.90 15.43 -2.16
CA LEU A 88 -8.39 15.91 -0.87
C LEU A 88 -9.88 15.58 -0.67
N ALA A 89 -10.71 15.80 -1.70
CA ALA A 89 -12.13 15.47 -1.67
C ALA A 89 -12.39 13.97 -1.45
N LEU A 90 -11.57 13.11 -2.07
CA LEU A 90 -11.64 11.66 -1.89
C LEU A 90 -11.27 11.24 -0.45
N GLU A 91 -10.22 11.84 0.12
CA GLU A 91 -9.82 11.55 1.51
C GLU A 91 -10.85 12.05 2.52
N GLN A 92 -11.44 13.22 2.29
CA GLN A 92 -12.52 13.75 3.12
C GLN A 92 -13.74 12.82 3.08
N THR A 93 -14.16 12.39 1.88
CA THR A 93 -15.27 11.43 1.71
C THR A 93 -15.01 10.14 2.49
N ARG A 94 -13.78 9.61 2.45
CA ARG A 94 -13.41 8.42 3.22
C ARG A 94 -13.58 8.62 4.73
N LEU A 95 -13.18 9.78 5.25
CA LEU A 95 -13.35 10.10 6.67
C LEU A 95 -14.82 10.25 7.04
N THR A 96 -15.62 10.93 6.21
CA THR A 96 -17.07 11.07 6.39
C THR A 96 -17.77 9.71 6.42
N LEU A 97 -17.46 8.82 5.47
CA LEU A 97 -18.01 7.46 5.43
C LEU A 97 -17.74 6.68 6.72
N ARG A 98 -16.54 6.83 7.28
CA ARG A 98 -16.18 6.18 8.55
C ARG A 98 -16.89 6.80 9.74
N ALA A 99 -16.99 8.13 9.79
CA ALA A 99 -17.56 8.86 10.92
C ALA A 99 -19.08 8.72 11.00
N GLU A 100 -19.77 8.88 9.88
CA GLU A 100 -21.24 8.92 9.82
C GLU A 100 -21.86 7.54 9.62
N TYR A 101 -21.24 6.69 8.81
CA TYR A 101 -21.81 5.40 8.40
C TYR A 101 -21.05 4.20 8.97
N GLY A 102 -19.95 4.42 9.70
CA GLY A 102 -19.10 3.34 10.21
C GLY A 102 -18.41 2.51 9.12
N LEU A 103 -18.37 3.02 7.88
CA LEU A 103 -17.83 2.29 6.73
C LEU A 103 -16.34 2.59 6.54
N SER A 104 -15.50 1.56 6.67
CA SER A 104 -14.09 1.65 6.31
C SER A 104 -13.89 1.23 4.85
N ALA A 105 -13.55 2.18 3.99
CA ALA A 105 -13.16 1.93 2.61
C ALA A 105 -11.77 2.52 2.34
N ASP A 106 -10.96 1.86 1.52
CA ASP A 106 -9.74 2.47 0.98
C ASP A 106 -10.04 3.25 -0.32
N ARG A 107 -9.03 3.96 -0.85
CA ARG A 107 -9.18 4.75 -2.08
C ARG A 107 -9.61 3.90 -3.27
N GLY A 108 -9.00 2.72 -3.41
CA GLY A 108 -9.28 1.82 -4.52
C GLY A 108 -10.71 1.29 -4.46
N ARG A 109 -11.23 0.98 -3.27
CA ARG A 109 -12.62 0.57 -3.09
C ARG A 109 -13.58 1.68 -3.51
N LEU A 110 -13.36 2.93 -3.06
CA LEU A 110 -14.22 4.06 -3.45
C LEU A 110 -14.24 4.27 -4.97
N VAL A 111 -13.07 4.24 -5.61
CA VAL A 111 -12.97 4.39 -7.07
C VAL A 111 -13.69 3.24 -7.79
N ARG A 112 -13.54 1.99 -7.33
CA ARG A 112 -14.22 0.84 -7.93
C ARG A 112 -15.75 0.92 -7.81
N GLU A 113 -16.28 1.30 -6.65
CA GLU A 113 -17.73 1.49 -6.47
C GLU A 113 -18.26 2.61 -7.38
N ALA A 114 -17.51 3.72 -7.49
CA ALA A 114 -17.88 4.82 -8.38
C ALA A 114 -17.91 4.39 -9.87
N VAL A 115 -16.90 3.62 -10.31
CA VAL A 115 -16.86 3.07 -11.67
C VAL A 115 -18.01 2.09 -11.90
N ALA A 116 -18.28 1.18 -10.95
CA ALA A 116 -19.38 0.22 -11.07
C ALA A 116 -20.74 0.94 -11.17
N ALA A 117 -21.00 1.95 -10.35
CA ALA A 117 -22.22 2.75 -10.42
C ALA A 117 -22.37 3.48 -11.75
N LEU A 118 -21.27 4.02 -12.29
CA LEU A 118 -21.25 4.73 -13.57
C LEU A 118 -21.52 3.79 -14.76
N LEU A 119 -20.95 2.58 -14.73
CA LEU A 119 -21.20 1.56 -15.75
C LEU A 119 -22.64 1.03 -15.68
N ALA A 120 -23.17 0.81 -14.48
CA ALA A 120 -24.56 0.40 -14.30
C ALA A 120 -25.54 1.45 -14.84
N ASP A 121 -25.29 2.74 -14.57
CA ASP A 121 -26.09 3.84 -15.13
C ASP A 121 -26.02 3.86 -16.67
N PHE A 122 -24.84 3.61 -17.24
CA PHE A 122 -24.69 3.53 -18.70
C PHE A 122 -25.44 2.32 -19.29
N GLU A 123 -25.37 1.16 -18.66
CA GLU A 123 -26.10 -0.04 -19.10
C GLU A 123 -27.62 0.16 -19.07
N GLU A 124 -28.13 0.85 -18.04
CA GLU A 124 -29.57 1.10 -17.87
C GLU A 124 -30.08 2.22 -18.81
N ASN A 125 -29.35 3.34 -18.91
CA ASN A 125 -29.83 4.56 -19.55
C ASN A 125 -29.22 4.85 -20.93
N GLY A 126 -28.17 4.12 -21.31
CA GLY A 126 -27.47 4.25 -22.59
C GLY A 126 -27.06 5.69 -22.91
N ALA A 127 -27.56 6.21 -24.04
CA ALA A 127 -27.27 7.57 -24.51
C ALA A 127 -27.73 8.68 -23.55
N SER A 128 -28.67 8.38 -22.65
CA SER A 128 -29.18 9.34 -21.67
C SER A 128 -28.45 9.30 -20.32
N SER A 129 -27.47 8.41 -20.16
CA SER A 129 -26.67 8.25 -18.95
C SER A 129 -25.86 9.48 -18.57
N MET A 130 -25.51 9.57 -17.30
CA MET A 130 -24.65 10.62 -16.76
C MET A 130 -23.25 10.59 -17.39
N LEU A 131 -22.74 9.38 -17.68
CA LEU A 131 -21.44 9.19 -18.34
C LEU A 131 -21.39 9.88 -19.71
N VAL A 132 -22.39 9.62 -20.56
CA VAL A 132 -22.44 10.20 -21.92
C VAL A 132 -22.53 11.72 -21.85
N ARG A 133 -23.41 12.25 -20.99
CA ARG A 133 -23.58 13.71 -20.84
C ARG A 133 -22.28 14.41 -20.46
N ARG A 134 -21.56 13.90 -19.44
CA ARG A 134 -20.30 14.50 -19.00
C ARG A 134 -19.23 14.49 -20.07
N LEU A 135 -19.09 13.37 -20.80
CA LEU A 135 -18.08 13.25 -21.86
C LEU A 135 -18.39 14.09 -23.12
N THR A 136 -19.62 14.58 -23.26
CA THR A 136 -20.01 15.47 -24.38
C THR A 136 -20.03 16.95 -24.01
N GLU A 137 -20.12 17.28 -22.72
CA GLU A 137 -20.18 18.65 -22.21
C GLU A 137 -18.79 19.20 -21.83
N GLU A 138 -17.79 18.32 -21.67
CA GLU A 138 -16.36 18.65 -21.57
C GLU A 138 -15.72 18.88 -22.95
#